data_AF-A0A081NEG8-F1
#
_entry.id   AF-A0A081NEG8-F1
#
_cell.length_a   1.000
_cell.length_b   1.000
_cell.length_c   1.000
_cell.angle_alpha   90.00
_cell.angle_beta   90.00
_cell.angle_gamma   90.00
#
_symmetry.space_group_name_H-M   'P 1'
#
loop_
_entity.id
_entity.type
_entity.pdbx_description
1 polymer ?
#
loop_
_entity_poly.entity_id
_entity_poly.type
_entity_poly.pdbx_seq_one_letter_code
_entity_poly.pdbx_strand_id
1 'polypeptide(L)'
;MQVHNSKYPLQVYTESSPSGYVKVKAYISDSEPVQSARVRIKTDSGRVVADKELEAGETRFLYPVEENRVTILVQDPEGKKGRSILTYGQAFPGRESGHIFNH
;
A
#
# COMPACT_ATOMS: atom_id res chain seq x y z
N MET A 1 -15.81 12.04 -19.01
CA MET A 1 -16.43 11.77 -17.70
C MET A 1 -15.65 10.62 -17.09
N GLN A 2 -14.75 10.91 -16.15
CA GLN A 2 -13.86 9.92 -15.56
C GLN A 2 -14.67 9.07 -14.57
N VAL A 3 -14.71 7.76 -14.79
CA VAL A 3 -15.51 6.83 -14.00
C VAL A 3 -14.92 6.77 -12.60
N HIS A 4 -15.45 7.57 -11.67
CA HIS A 4 -15.16 7.43 -10.25
C HIS A 4 -15.52 6.00 -9.86
N ASN A 5 -14.51 5.17 -9.63
CA ASN A 5 -14.68 3.77 -9.27
C ASN A 5 -15.29 3.75 -7.85
N SER A 6 -16.63 3.72 -7.75
CA SER A 6 -17.40 3.95 -6.52
C SER A 6 -17.10 3.00 -5.35
N LYS A 7 -16.25 2.00 -5.58
CA LYS A 7 -15.84 1.01 -4.56
C LYS A 7 -14.62 1.46 -3.75
N TYR A 8 -13.77 2.32 -4.30
CA TYR A 8 -12.55 2.79 -3.65
C TYR A 8 -12.31 4.29 -3.89
N PRO A 9 -13.05 5.16 -3.20
CA PRO A 9 -12.90 6.61 -3.33
C PRO A 9 -11.57 7.16 -2.78
N LEU A 10 -10.84 6.41 -1.95
CA LEU A 10 -9.54 6.85 -1.42
C LEU A 10 -8.40 6.44 -2.34
N GLN A 11 -7.53 7.39 -2.62
CA GLN A 11 -6.28 7.15 -3.34
C GLN A 11 -5.20 6.71 -2.35
N VAL A 12 -4.53 5.60 -2.66
CA VAL A 12 -3.50 5.01 -1.79
C VAL A 12 -2.19 4.98 -2.54
N TYR A 13 -1.25 5.79 -2.07
CA TYR A 13 0.11 5.88 -2.60
C TYR A 13 1.06 5.11 -1.71
N THR A 14 2.05 4.47 -2.32
CA THR A 14 3.07 3.70 -1.61
C THR A 14 4.44 4.14 -2.05
N GLU A 15 5.30 4.47 -1.08
CA GLU A 15 6.67 4.89 -1.31
C GLU A 15 7.59 3.87 -0.63
N SER A 16 8.28 3.10 -1.45
CA SER A 16 9.15 2.00 -1.05
C SER A 16 10.59 2.48 -0.86
N SER A 17 11.23 2.04 0.21
CA SER A 17 12.65 2.27 0.48
C SER A 17 13.45 0.98 0.36
N PRO A 18 14.73 1.02 -0.09
CA PRO A 18 15.59 -0.17 -0.23
C PRO A 18 15.83 -0.93 1.09
N SER A 19 15.58 -0.28 2.23
CA SER A 19 15.58 -0.90 3.56
C SER A 19 14.39 -1.83 3.83
N GLY A 20 13.41 -1.94 2.92
CA GLY A 20 12.20 -2.74 3.08
C GLY A 20 11.06 -2.04 3.84
N TYR A 21 11.27 -0.78 4.21
CA TYR A 21 10.19 0.06 4.72
C TYR A 21 9.36 0.60 3.56
N VAL A 22 8.05 0.46 3.70
CA VAL A 22 7.07 1.00 2.77
C VAL A 22 6.23 2.03 3.51
N LYS A 23 6.27 3.26 3.03
CA LYS A 23 5.40 4.33 3.48
C LYS A 23 4.11 4.26 2.68
N VAL A 24 2.97 4.24 3.37
CA VAL A 24 1.63 4.28 2.78
C VAL A 24 1.06 5.66 3.07
N LYS A 25 0.59 6.34 2.04
CA LYS A 25 -0.10 7.63 2.13
C LYS A 25 -1.50 7.46 1.56
N ALA A 26 -2.50 8.00 2.24
CA ALA A 26 -3.89 7.93 1.80
C ALA A 26 -4.48 9.33 1.64
N TYR A 27 -5.19 9.53 0.54
CA TYR A 27 -5.80 10.81 0.20
C TYR A 27 -7.27 10.62 -0.20
N ILE A 28 -8.12 11.53 0.27
CA ILE A 28 -9.54 11.59 -0.10
C ILE A 28 -9.69 12.10 -1.53
N SER A 29 -8.84 13.06 -1.91
CA SER A 29 -8.70 13.65 -3.25
C SER A 29 -7.24 14.02 -3.46
N ASP A 30 -6.84 14.39 -4.67
CA ASP A 30 -5.44 14.72 -5.02
C ASP A 30 -4.77 15.75 -4.08
N SER A 31 -5.57 16.58 -3.40
CA SER A 31 -5.10 17.65 -2.51
C SER A 31 -5.44 17.45 -1.02
N GLU A 32 -6.15 16.39 -0.63
CA GLU A 32 -6.64 16.23 0.76
C GLU A 32 -6.19 14.89 1.37
N PRO A 33 -5.23 14.89 2.30
CA PRO A 33 -4.83 13.68 3.01
C PRO A 33 -5.92 13.21 3.97
N VAL A 34 -6.04 11.89 4.13
CA VAL A 34 -6.98 11.31 5.08
C VAL A 34 -6.46 11.54 6.50
N GLN A 35 -7.15 12.33 7.31
CA GLN A 35 -6.66 12.69 8.66
C GLN A 35 -6.45 11.47 9.58
N SER A 36 -7.34 10.49 9.49
CA SER A 36 -7.25 9.23 10.21
C SER A 36 -7.94 8.13 9.42
N ALA A 37 -7.25 7.00 9.24
CA ALA A 37 -7.80 5.83 8.58
C ALA A 37 -7.06 4.57 9.01
N ARG A 38 -7.77 3.45 9.04
CA ARG A 38 -7.19 2.14 9.33
C ARG A 38 -6.61 1.52 8.07
N VAL A 39 -5.36 1.12 8.15
CA VAL A 39 -4.61 0.42 7.12
C VAL A 39 -4.44 -1.04 7.51
N ARG A 40 -4.84 -1.92 6.61
CA ARG A 40 -4.68 -3.37 6.71
C ARG A 40 -3.86 -3.86 5.54
N ILE A 41 -2.68 -4.39 5.82
CA ILE A 41 -1.84 -5.05 4.83
C ILE A 41 -2.08 -6.55 4.92
N LYS A 42 -2.54 -7.13 3.81
CA LYS A 42 -2.81 -8.55 3.65
C LYS A 42 -1.85 -9.17 2.65
N THR A 43 -1.45 -10.40 2.91
CA THR A 43 -0.74 -11.22 1.94
C THR A 43 -1.67 -11.77 0.87
N ASP A 44 -1.11 -12.41 -0.15
CA ASP A 44 -1.88 -13.12 -1.18
C ASP A 44 -2.75 -14.24 -0.57
N SER A 45 -2.21 -14.93 0.43
CA SER A 45 -2.93 -15.96 1.21
C SER A 45 -4.03 -15.39 2.13
N GLY A 46 -4.20 -14.05 2.17
CA GLY A 46 -5.20 -13.38 3.00
C GLY A 46 -4.80 -13.14 4.45
N ARG A 47 -3.56 -13.50 4.85
CA ARG A 47 -3.03 -13.26 6.20
C ARG A 47 -2.79 -11.77 6.40
N VAL A 48 -3.22 -11.22 7.53
CA VAL A 48 -2.91 -9.83 7.90
C VAL A 48 -1.49 -9.78 8.47
N VAL A 49 -0.60 -9.05 7.80
CA VAL A 49 0.80 -8.86 8.24
C VAL A 49 0.97 -7.58 9.04
N ALA A 50 0.10 -6.59 8.81
CA ALA A 50 0.10 -5.35 9.56
C ALA A 50 -1.32 -4.76 9.57
N ASP A 51 -1.70 -4.24 10.74
CA ASP A 51 -2.93 -3.51 10.99
C ASP A 51 -2.53 -2.27 11.80
N LYS A 52 -2.65 -1.09 11.17
CA LYS A 52 -2.19 0.18 11.75
C LYS A 52 -3.16 1.28 11.39
N GLU A 53 -3.14 2.36 12.18
CA GLU A 53 -3.81 3.60 11.80
C GLU A 53 -2.82 4.52 11.05
N LEU A 54 -3.38 5.31 10.14
CA LEU A 54 -2.74 6.46 9.51
C LEU A 54 -2.86 7.62 10.48
N GLU A 55 -1.72 8.24 10.79
CA GLU A 55 -1.67 9.48 11.55
C GLU A 55 -1.30 10.58 10.55
N ALA A 56 -2.17 11.59 10.41
CA ALA A 56 -2.02 12.67 9.43
C ALA A 56 -1.89 12.18 7.96
N GLY A 57 -2.57 11.07 7.62
CA GLY A 57 -2.63 10.55 6.25
C GLY A 57 -1.43 9.74 5.80
N GLU A 58 -0.48 9.45 6.69
CA GLU A 58 0.64 8.57 6.41
C GLU A 58 0.90 7.53 7.49
N THR A 59 1.48 6.40 7.08
CA THR A 59 2.00 5.37 7.97
C THR A 59 3.13 4.63 7.29
N ARG A 60 3.87 3.84 8.05
CA ARG A 60 4.94 3.00 7.52
C ARG A 60 4.83 1.58 8.05
N PHE A 61 5.13 0.63 7.20
CA PHE A 61 5.21 -0.78 7.56
C PHE A 61 6.46 -1.42 6.95
N LEU A 62 6.87 -2.54 7.54
CA LEU A 62 7.93 -3.38 6.99
C LEU A 62 7.31 -4.36 6.00
N TYR A 63 7.82 -4.38 4.77
CA TYR A 63 7.34 -5.32 3.78
C TYR A 63 7.75 -6.76 4.17
N PRO A 64 6.80 -7.70 4.24
CA PRO A 64 7.13 -9.11 4.51
C PRO A 64 7.89 -9.70 3.32
N VAL A 65 9.21 -9.83 3.44
CA VAL A 65 10.10 -10.29 2.36
C VAL A 65 9.79 -11.69 1.83
N GLU A 66 9.09 -12.50 2.62
CA GLU A 66 8.63 -13.84 2.25
C GLU A 66 7.44 -13.82 1.27
N GLU A 67 6.81 -12.66 1.08
CA GLU A 67 5.62 -12.50 0.26
C GLU A 67 5.93 -11.80 -1.06
N ASN A 68 5.57 -12.43 -2.18
CA ASN A 68 5.73 -11.82 -3.50
C ASN A 68 4.79 -10.62 -3.73
N ARG A 69 3.68 -10.58 -3.01
CA ARG A 69 2.63 -9.57 -3.18
C ARG A 69 1.87 -9.34 -1.87
N VAL A 70 1.61 -8.08 -1.58
CA VAL A 70 0.69 -7.67 -0.52
C VAL A 70 -0.39 -6.73 -1.06
N THR A 71 -1.59 -6.84 -0.49
CA THR A 71 -2.70 -5.93 -0.72
C THR A 71 -2.83 -4.99 0.47
N ILE A 72 -2.74 -3.70 0.20
CA ILE A 72 -2.91 -2.63 1.18
C ILE A 72 -4.34 -2.14 1.07
N LEU A 73 -5.11 -2.29 2.15
CA LEU A 73 -6.48 -1.81 2.27
C LEU A 73 -6.49 -0.66 3.25
N VAL A 74 -7.06 0.46 2.84
CA VAL A 74 -7.25 1.63 3.69
C VAL A 74 -8.74 1.85 3.88
N GLN A 75 -9.17 2.15 5.09
CA GLN A 75 -10.56 2.49 5.38
C GLN A 75 -10.60 3.65 6.37
N ASP A 76 -11.28 4.72 5.99
CA ASP A 76 -11.48 5.88 6.86
C ASP A 76 -12.71 5.68 7.80
N PRO A 77 -12.88 6.50 8.85
CA PRO A 77 -14.02 6.43 9.76
C PRO A 77 -15.37 6.70 9.08
N GLU A 78 -15.43 7.47 8.00
CA GLU A 78 -16.63 7.69 7.19
C GLU A 78 -16.98 6.49 6.29
N GLY A 79 -16.14 5.45 6.26
CA GLY A 79 -16.38 4.20 5.52
C GLY A 79 -15.90 4.21 4.07
N LYS A 80 -15.24 5.29 3.62
CA LYS A 80 -14.51 5.36 2.36
C LYS A 80 -13.34 4.37 2.41
N LYS A 81 -13.10 3.71 1.29
CA LYS A 81 -12.08 2.66 1.16
C LYS A 81 -11.06 3.03 0.10
N GLY A 82 -9.84 2.60 0.32
CA GLY A 82 -8.74 2.65 -0.62
C GLY A 82 -8.12 1.27 -0.75
N ARG A 83 -7.60 0.96 -1.94
CA ARG A 83 -6.87 -0.27 -2.17
C ARG A 83 -5.66 0.01 -3.03
N SER A 84 -4.52 -0.51 -2.60
CA SER A 84 -3.32 -0.58 -3.41
C SER A 84 -2.74 -1.99 -3.35
N ILE A 85 -2.01 -2.39 -4.39
CA ILE A 85 -1.32 -3.66 -4.46
C ILE A 85 0.15 -3.33 -4.61
N LEU A 86 0.96 -3.91 -3.73
CA LEU A 86 2.40 -3.74 -3.75
C LEU A 86 3.05 -5.11 -3.93
N THR A 87 3.92 -5.20 -4.92
CA THR A 87 4.71 -6.41 -5.20
C THR A 87 6.12 -6.29 -4.64
N TYR A 88 6.81 -7.40 -4.47
CA TYR A 88 8.19 -7.43 -3.95
C TYR A 88 9.13 -6.50 -4.75
N GLY A 89 9.08 -6.56 -6.09
CA GLY A 89 9.92 -5.71 -6.94
C GLY A 89 9.62 -4.21 -6.79
N GLN A 90 8.37 -3.85 -6.49
CA GLN A 90 8.01 -2.47 -6.18
C GLN A 90 8.42 -2.07 -4.75
N ALA A 91 8.39 -2.99 -3.79
CA ALA A 91 8.79 -2.72 -2.41
C ALA A 91 10.32 -2.59 -2.24
N PHE A 92 11.09 -3.21 -3.12
CA PHE A 92 12.55 -3.15 -3.15
C PHE A 92 13.05 -2.68 -4.52
N PRO A 93 12.83 -1.40 -4.87
CA PRO A 93 13.36 -0.85 -6.11
C PRO A 93 14.89 -0.94 -6.11
N GLY A 94 15.48 -1.54 -7.15
CA GLY A 94 16.92 -1.76 -7.26
C GLY A 94 17.43 -3.09 -6.66
N ARG A 95 16.59 -3.86 -5.97
CA ARG A 95 16.79 -5.32 -5.91
C ARG A 95 16.19 -5.90 -7.18
N GLU A 96 16.89 -5.70 -8.30
CA GLU A 96 16.62 -6.49 -9.49
C GLU A 96 16.57 -7.96 -9.06
N SER A 97 15.48 -8.63 -9.44
CA SER A 97 15.49 -10.07 -9.50
C SER A 97 16.76 -10.44 -10.24
N GLY A 98 17.71 -11.06 -9.54
CA GLY A 98 18.94 -11.59 -10.13
C GLY A 98 18.66 -12.78 -11.06
N HIS A 99 17.63 -12.70 -11.90
CA HIS A 99 17.46 -13.48 -13.10
C HIS A 99 18.12 -12.72 -14.26
N ILE A 100 19.44 -12.55 -14.14
CA ILE A 100 20.31 -12.55 -15.30
C ILE A 100 20.21 -13.97 -15.90
N PHE A 101 19.23 -14.17 -16.79
CA PHE A 101 19.29 -15.29 -17.72
C PHE A 101 20.46 -15.03 -18.65
N ASN A 102 21.56 -15.71 -18.37
CA ASN A 102 22.68 -15.87 -19.29
C ASN A 102 22.14 -16.52 -20.57
N HIS A 103 22.35 -15.89 -21.73
CA HIS A 103 22.22 -16.56 -23.03
C HIS A 103 23.31 -16.06 -23.98
#